data_AF-A0A9D9HBN9-F1
#
_entry.id   AF-A0A9D9HBN9-F1
#
_cell.length_a   1.000
_cell.length_b   1.000
_cell.length_c   1.000
_cell.angle_alpha   90.00
_cell.angle_beta   90.00
_cell.angle_gamma   90.00
#
_symmetry.space_group_name_H-M   'P 1'
#
loop_
_entity.id
_entity.type
_entity.pdbx_description
1 polymer ?
#
loop_
_entity_poly.entity_id
_entity_poly.type
_entity_poly.pdbx_seq_one_letter_code
_entity_poly.pdbx_strand_id
1 'polypeptide(L)'
;MTGIQNDYRRLPDNEKTAAASLEAVTADPANLRHVPVRNLTYEVITAALEADPESLKILSERGHKELLPMIFSENPELLGRMPQDVLTHEDYIAVVRECGYNLAHVPAGMRTRAMCREAFAASPDLGYDHCDIISLIPYPDVCMECIKEGMDRRDVMELASLLRPETIDRDMAEFLVSHDGRCLAYVPVHLQDEALVMKAVSVSGNSVLAYRTVLDELKTEKAYIAGLSAGFQSFLLVPKDRRTPDICLAAEKMYPDLFRIRPDALPENVRDGRNIFTFSRILEKATGNKYDYEAIKNAYEGRPLAVSRFLAPEGVMKDCTVRYDKENGRFQYKNGIRELRKPNNRTLKLK
;
A
#
# COMPACT_ATOMS: atom_id res chain seq x y z
N MET A 1 20.85 51.84 -42.77
CA MET A 1 19.76 52.83 -42.90
C MET A 1 19.15 52.70 -44.28
N THR A 2 18.00 52.01 -44.38
CA THR A 2 16.96 52.02 -45.43
C THR A 2 15.99 50.94 -44.96
N GLY A 3 14.78 51.17 -44.45
CA GLY A 3 13.82 52.23 -44.71
C GLY A 3 12.49 51.49 -44.87
N ILE A 4 11.56 51.69 -43.93
CA ILE A 4 10.28 51.01 -43.76
C ILE A 4 10.41 49.66 -43.04
N GLN A 5 10.23 49.69 -41.71
CA GLN A 5 9.65 48.56 -40.99
C GLN A 5 8.30 48.31 -41.68
N ASN A 6 8.25 47.35 -42.61
CA ASN A 6 7.03 47.03 -43.34
C ASN A 6 6.02 46.56 -42.30
N ASP A 7 5.09 47.46 -41.99
CA ASP A 7 3.97 47.23 -41.10
C ASP A 7 3.22 46.00 -41.59
N TYR A 8 3.45 44.85 -40.95
CA TYR A 8 3.02 43.53 -41.43
C TYR A 8 1.52 43.49 -41.73
N ARG A 9 0.72 44.29 -41.02
CA ARG A 9 -0.73 44.43 -41.25
C ARG A 9 -1.07 44.91 -42.67
N ARG A 10 -0.18 45.68 -43.31
CA ARG A 10 -0.36 46.29 -44.64
C ARG A 10 0.14 45.43 -45.79
N LEU A 11 0.79 44.30 -45.50
CA LEU A 11 1.23 43.38 -46.53
C LEU A 11 0.02 42.75 -47.25
N PRO A 12 0.04 42.64 -48.59
CA PRO A 12 -0.91 41.84 -49.35
C PRO A 12 -0.99 40.39 -48.85
N ASP A 13 -2.16 39.77 -48.96
CA ASP A 13 -2.40 38.40 -48.42
C ASP A 13 -1.46 37.35 -49.05
N ASN A 14 -1.08 37.52 -50.31
CA ASN A 14 -0.11 36.66 -51.00
C ASN A 14 1.34 36.84 -50.53
N GLU A 15 1.68 37.96 -49.89
CA GLU A 15 3.03 38.25 -49.38
C GLU A 15 3.19 37.86 -47.90
N LYS A 16 2.09 37.65 -47.18
CA LYS A 16 2.07 37.13 -45.80
C LYS A 16 2.41 35.63 -45.75
N THR A 17 3.56 35.23 -46.27
CA THR A 17 4.05 33.85 -46.25
C THR A 17 4.32 33.36 -44.81
N ALA A 18 4.48 32.06 -44.60
CA ALA A 18 4.84 31.52 -43.27
C ALA A 18 6.13 32.15 -42.71
N ALA A 19 7.17 32.28 -43.55
CA ALA A 19 8.45 32.91 -43.15
C ALA A 19 8.28 34.39 -42.76
N ALA A 20 7.54 35.17 -43.58
CA ALA A 20 7.27 36.57 -43.26
C ALA A 20 6.41 36.73 -41.99
N SER A 21 5.50 35.77 -41.76
CA SER A 21 4.65 35.74 -40.55
C SER A 21 5.48 35.43 -39.30
N LEU A 22 6.42 34.48 -39.39
CA LEU A 22 7.34 34.15 -38.31
C LEU A 22 8.22 35.35 -37.97
N GLU A 23 8.87 35.97 -38.96
CA GLU A 23 9.72 37.14 -38.74
C GLU A 23 8.95 38.30 -38.08
N ALA A 24 7.72 38.57 -38.54
CA ALA A 24 6.88 39.62 -37.99
C ALA A 24 6.44 39.34 -36.55
N VAL A 25 6.10 38.09 -36.21
CA VAL A 25 5.70 37.68 -34.86
C VAL A 25 6.89 37.65 -33.90
N THR A 26 8.07 37.21 -34.34
CA THR A 26 9.30 37.27 -33.55
C THR A 26 9.69 38.72 -33.23
N ALA A 27 9.44 39.65 -34.15
CA ALA A 27 9.69 41.08 -33.92
C ALA A 27 8.66 41.73 -32.97
N ASP A 28 7.38 41.36 -33.09
CA ASP A 28 6.28 41.81 -32.24
C ASP A 28 5.14 40.76 -32.22
N PRO A 29 4.89 40.08 -31.08
CA PRO A 29 3.87 39.04 -30.96
C PRO A 29 2.46 39.51 -31.29
N ALA A 30 2.17 40.81 -31.15
CA ALA A 30 0.87 41.38 -31.49
C ALA A 30 0.49 41.19 -32.97
N ASN A 31 1.47 40.96 -33.85
CA ASN A 31 1.26 40.67 -35.27
C ASN A 31 0.55 39.33 -35.52
N LEU A 32 0.51 38.42 -34.55
CA LEU A 32 -0.16 37.12 -34.68
C LEU A 32 -1.63 37.26 -35.13
N ARG A 33 -2.34 38.31 -34.67
CA ARG A 33 -3.73 38.62 -35.05
C ARG A 33 -3.92 38.90 -36.55
N HIS A 34 -2.83 39.22 -37.26
CA HIS A 34 -2.83 39.57 -38.67
C HIS A 34 -2.31 38.44 -39.57
N VAL A 35 -1.87 37.33 -38.98
CA VAL A 35 -1.36 36.15 -39.69
C VAL A 35 -2.55 35.39 -40.29
N PRO A 36 -2.54 35.08 -41.60
CA PRO A 36 -3.59 34.27 -42.21
C PRO A 36 -3.64 32.88 -41.58
N VAL A 37 -4.83 32.31 -41.39
CA VAL A 37 -5.03 30.98 -40.75
C VAL A 37 -4.18 29.87 -41.41
N ARG A 38 -3.92 29.96 -42.71
CA ARG A 38 -3.06 29.00 -43.45
C ARG A 38 -1.58 29.05 -43.05
N ASN A 39 -1.14 30.14 -42.43
CA ASN A 39 0.24 30.42 -42.04
C ASN A 39 0.40 30.53 -40.52
N LEU A 40 -0.63 30.20 -39.74
CA LEU A 40 -0.49 29.89 -38.32
C LEU A 40 0.16 28.52 -38.20
N THR A 41 1.49 28.46 -38.32
CA THR A 41 2.25 27.22 -38.18
C THR A 41 2.68 27.01 -36.72
N TYR A 42 3.22 25.82 -36.45
CA TYR A 42 3.84 25.49 -35.18
C TYR A 42 4.85 26.58 -34.77
N GLU A 43 5.79 26.93 -35.66
CA GLU A 43 6.87 27.87 -35.37
C GLU A 43 6.35 29.27 -35.08
N VAL A 44 5.34 29.72 -35.82
CA VAL A 44 4.75 31.06 -35.64
C VAL A 44 4.06 31.16 -34.28
N ILE A 45 3.29 30.14 -33.89
CA ILE A 45 2.59 30.14 -32.60
C ILE A 45 3.60 29.99 -31.46
N THR A 46 4.56 29.07 -31.55
CA THR A 46 5.61 28.89 -30.54
C THR A 46 6.38 30.20 -30.30
N ALA A 47 6.82 30.88 -31.37
CA ALA A 47 7.50 32.16 -31.24
C ALA A 47 6.63 33.24 -30.57
N ALA A 48 5.32 33.28 -30.87
CA ALA A 48 4.40 34.21 -30.22
C ALA A 48 4.29 33.93 -28.71
N LEU A 49 4.11 32.67 -28.34
CA LEU A 49 3.91 32.25 -26.94
C LEU A 49 5.17 32.41 -26.08
N GLU A 50 6.35 32.17 -26.66
CA GLU A 50 7.63 32.37 -25.97
C GLU A 50 7.88 33.85 -25.64
N ALA A 51 7.45 34.75 -26.53
CA ALA A 51 7.62 36.19 -26.37
C ALA A 51 6.51 36.82 -25.51
N ASP A 52 5.26 36.41 -25.69
CA ASP A 52 4.12 36.89 -24.91
C ASP A 52 3.03 35.80 -24.76
N PRO A 53 2.88 35.19 -23.57
CA PRO A 53 1.84 34.20 -23.29
C PRO A 53 0.41 34.69 -23.56
N GLU A 54 0.16 36.01 -23.46
CA GLU A 54 -1.14 36.61 -23.74
C GLU A 54 -1.57 36.46 -25.21
N SER A 55 -0.64 36.10 -26.10
CA SER A 55 -0.91 35.76 -27.51
C SER A 55 -1.93 34.61 -27.67
N LEU A 56 -2.17 33.79 -26.64
CA LEU A 56 -3.25 32.80 -26.64
C LEU A 56 -4.64 33.42 -26.83
N LYS A 57 -4.87 34.64 -26.30
CA LYS A 57 -6.19 35.31 -26.38
C LYS A 57 -6.58 35.70 -27.80
N ILE A 58 -5.61 35.82 -28.69
CA ILE A 58 -5.80 36.16 -30.11
C ILE A 58 -5.67 34.95 -31.03
N LEU A 59 -5.42 33.77 -30.49
CA LEU A 59 -5.25 32.55 -31.26
C LEU A 59 -6.61 32.07 -31.79
N SER A 60 -6.61 31.60 -33.04
CA SER A 60 -7.81 31.02 -33.66
C SER A 60 -8.21 29.69 -33.00
N GLU A 61 -9.47 29.27 -33.16
CA GLU A 61 -9.97 27.96 -32.69
C GLU A 61 -9.10 26.80 -33.20
N ARG A 62 -8.66 26.88 -34.46
CA ARG A 62 -7.74 25.90 -35.05
C ARG A 62 -6.39 25.85 -34.30
N GLY A 63 -5.86 27.01 -33.94
CA GLY A 63 -4.61 27.08 -33.18
C GLY A 63 -4.74 26.42 -31.81
N HIS A 64 -5.83 26.69 -31.09
CA HIS A 64 -6.13 26.07 -29.79
C HIS A 64 -6.32 24.56 -29.87
N LYS A 65 -7.04 24.06 -30.91
CA LYS A 65 -7.41 22.65 -30.99
C LYS A 65 -6.36 21.75 -31.64
N GLU A 66 -5.65 22.23 -32.66
CA GLU A 66 -4.72 21.41 -33.44
C GLU A 66 -3.27 21.64 -33.02
N LEU A 67 -2.83 22.89 -32.91
CA LEU A 67 -1.41 23.22 -32.82
C LEU A 67 -0.93 23.34 -31.38
N LEU A 68 -1.73 23.96 -30.51
CA LEU A 68 -1.39 24.20 -29.11
C LEU A 68 -1.08 22.90 -28.33
N PRO A 69 -1.83 21.80 -28.48
CA PRO A 69 -1.52 20.53 -27.81
C PRO A 69 -0.16 19.98 -28.22
N MET A 70 0.15 19.98 -29.52
CA MET A 70 1.43 19.51 -30.05
C MET A 70 2.59 20.36 -29.54
N ILE A 71 2.45 21.69 -29.56
CA ILE A 71 3.47 22.63 -29.07
C ILE A 71 3.81 22.34 -27.60
N PHE A 72 2.81 22.18 -26.74
CA PHE A 72 3.06 21.92 -25.33
C PHE A 72 3.52 20.49 -25.02
N SER A 73 3.16 19.52 -25.85
CA SER A 73 3.69 18.16 -25.75
C SER A 73 5.20 18.12 -26.02
N GLU A 74 5.67 18.85 -27.03
CA GLU A 74 7.09 18.94 -27.37
C GLU A 74 7.87 19.94 -26.51
N ASN A 75 7.18 20.92 -25.90
CA ASN A 75 7.78 21.93 -25.03
C ASN A 75 7.00 22.08 -23.69
N PRO A 76 7.12 21.09 -22.77
CA PRO A 76 6.42 21.14 -21.47
C PRO A 76 6.85 22.32 -20.59
N GLU A 77 8.09 22.81 -20.75
CA GLU A 77 8.59 23.99 -20.04
C GLU A 77 7.80 25.25 -20.42
N LEU A 78 7.42 25.39 -21.69
CA LEU A 78 6.58 26.49 -22.15
C LEU A 78 5.21 26.44 -21.47
N LEU A 79 4.57 25.27 -21.41
CA LEU A 79 3.30 25.08 -20.70
C LEU A 79 3.41 25.47 -19.22
N GLY A 80 4.48 25.04 -18.56
CA GLY A 80 4.73 25.36 -17.15
C GLY A 80 4.95 26.85 -16.85
N ARG A 81 5.30 27.65 -17.88
CA ARG A 81 5.48 29.10 -17.77
C ARG A 81 4.22 29.90 -18.11
N MET A 82 3.18 29.25 -18.65
CA MET A 82 1.94 29.94 -18.98
C MET A 82 1.23 30.44 -17.71
N PRO A 83 0.72 31.67 -17.70
CA PRO A 83 -0.13 32.13 -16.61
C PRO A 83 -1.40 31.26 -16.51
N GLN A 84 -1.83 30.95 -15.29
CA GLN A 84 -2.90 29.97 -15.03
C GLN A 84 -4.29 30.41 -15.52
N ASP A 85 -4.48 31.69 -15.81
CA ASP A 85 -5.74 32.30 -16.25
C ASP A 85 -5.84 32.48 -17.77
N VAL A 86 -4.77 32.19 -18.50
CA VAL A 86 -4.72 32.41 -19.95
C VAL A 86 -5.24 31.19 -20.73
N LEU A 87 -5.02 29.98 -20.20
CA LEU A 87 -5.55 28.75 -20.78
C LEU A 87 -6.97 28.47 -20.28
N THR A 88 -7.85 28.09 -21.20
CA THR A 88 -9.21 27.67 -20.89
C THR A 88 -9.26 26.20 -20.45
N HIS A 89 -10.40 25.78 -19.91
CA HIS A 89 -10.62 24.37 -19.58
C HIS A 89 -10.53 23.46 -20.82
N GLU A 90 -10.99 23.92 -21.98
CA GLU A 90 -10.92 23.16 -23.24
C GLU A 90 -9.48 23.01 -23.71
N ASP A 91 -8.66 24.05 -23.56
CA ASP A 91 -7.23 24.01 -23.91
C ASP A 91 -6.51 22.98 -23.04
N TYR A 92 -6.73 22.99 -21.73
CA TYR A 92 -6.13 21.99 -20.84
C TYR A 92 -6.55 20.56 -21.19
N ILE A 93 -7.81 20.32 -21.58
CA ILE A 93 -8.25 18.98 -22.02
C ILE A 93 -7.49 18.56 -23.28
N ALA A 94 -7.37 19.46 -24.27
CA ALA A 94 -6.68 19.15 -25.51
C ALA A 94 -5.20 18.83 -25.27
N VAL A 95 -4.53 19.61 -24.43
CA VAL A 95 -3.13 19.44 -24.05
C VAL A 95 -2.88 18.14 -23.27
N VAL A 96 -3.79 17.77 -22.38
CA VAL A 96 -3.72 16.52 -21.61
C VAL A 96 -3.96 15.30 -22.51
N ARG A 97 -4.83 15.40 -23.51
CA ARG A 97 -5.06 14.31 -24.48
C ARG A 97 -3.87 14.04 -25.37
N GLU A 98 -3.10 15.06 -25.69
CA GLU A 98 -1.86 14.91 -26.46
C GLU A 98 -0.78 14.21 -25.62
N CYS A 99 -0.65 14.58 -24.35
CA CYS A 99 0.27 13.92 -23.42
C CYS A 99 -0.27 13.99 -21.98
N GLY A 100 -0.58 12.83 -21.41
CA GLY A 100 -1.18 12.72 -20.07
C GLY A 100 -0.36 13.41 -18.97
N TYR A 101 0.98 13.41 -19.07
CA TYR A 101 1.86 14.05 -18.10
C TYR A 101 1.65 15.57 -17.99
N ASN A 102 1.03 16.20 -18.99
CA ASN A 102 0.67 17.62 -18.93
C ASN A 102 -0.36 17.93 -17.82
N LEU A 103 -1.02 16.91 -17.25
CA LEU A 103 -1.85 17.06 -16.05
C LEU A 103 -1.09 17.75 -14.90
N ALA A 104 0.24 17.61 -14.84
CA ALA A 104 1.10 18.27 -13.85
C ALA A 104 0.97 19.79 -13.89
N HIS A 105 0.74 20.36 -15.07
CA HIS A 105 0.63 21.80 -15.31
C HIS A 105 -0.81 22.33 -15.23
N VAL A 106 -1.81 21.46 -15.13
CA VAL A 106 -3.20 21.88 -14.93
C VAL A 106 -3.39 22.35 -13.49
N PRO A 107 -3.94 23.56 -13.25
CA PRO A 107 -4.27 24.05 -11.92
C PRO A 107 -5.17 23.06 -11.16
N ALA A 108 -4.89 22.83 -9.88
CA ALA A 108 -5.58 21.80 -9.09
C ALA A 108 -7.12 21.96 -9.07
N GLY A 109 -7.62 23.21 -9.05
CA GLY A 109 -9.06 23.50 -9.09
C GLY A 109 -9.74 23.31 -10.46
N MET A 110 -8.96 23.15 -11.54
CA MET A 110 -9.46 22.90 -12.89
C MET A 110 -9.36 21.42 -13.31
N ARG A 111 -8.64 20.60 -12.53
CA ARG A 111 -8.63 19.15 -12.75
C ARG A 111 -10.04 18.64 -12.57
N THR A 112 -10.52 17.83 -13.50
CA THR A 112 -11.80 17.12 -13.40
C THR A 112 -11.55 15.63 -13.43
N ARG A 113 -12.50 14.84 -12.93
CA ARG A 113 -12.40 13.37 -12.99
C ARG A 113 -12.21 12.87 -14.43
N ALA A 114 -12.96 13.44 -15.38
CA ALA A 114 -12.86 13.11 -16.79
C ALA A 114 -11.45 13.42 -17.33
N MET A 115 -10.93 14.62 -17.04
CA MET A 115 -9.56 14.99 -17.43
C MET A 115 -8.50 14.06 -16.83
N CYS A 116 -8.63 13.66 -15.56
CA CYS A 116 -7.69 12.73 -14.94
C CYS A 116 -7.71 11.33 -15.58
N ARG A 117 -8.89 10.82 -15.97
CA ARG A 117 -9.02 9.56 -16.70
C ARG A 117 -8.38 9.64 -18.09
N GLU A 118 -8.68 10.71 -18.82
CA GLU A 118 -8.07 10.97 -20.13
C GLU A 118 -6.56 11.08 -20.01
N ALA A 119 -6.06 11.76 -18.98
CA ALA A 119 -4.63 11.88 -18.72
C ALA A 119 -3.99 10.50 -18.47
N PHE A 120 -4.63 9.64 -17.67
CA PHE A 120 -4.15 8.29 -17.43
C PHE A 120 -4.09 7.47 -18.73
N ALA A 121 -5.16 7.52 -19.55
CA ALA A 121 -5.22 6.81 -20.82
C ALA A 121 -4.24 7.36 -21.88
N ALA A 122 -3.97 8.67 -21.85
CA ALA A 122 -3.04 9.36 -22.74
C ALA A 122 -1.62 9.47 -22.17
N SER A 123 -1.32 8.77 -21.07
CA SER A 123 0.03 8.71 -20.54
C SER A 123 0.87 7.86 -21.50
N PRO A 124 1.90 8.42 -22.17
CA PRO A 124 2.70 7.65 -23.09
C PRO A 124 3.36 6.51 -22.32
N ASP A 125 2.97 5.29 -22.68
CA ASP A 125 3.67 4.05 -22.32
C ASP A 125 5.04 4.11 -22.99
N LEU A 126 6.00 4.83 -22.38
CA LEU A 126 7.39 4.87 -22.83
C LEU A 126 8.12 3.52 -22.63
N GLY A 127 7.41 2.40 -22.67
CA GLY A 127 7.93 1.05 -22.51
C GLY A 127 8.30 0.64 -21.09
N TYR A 128 7.83 1.38 -20.08
CA TYR A 128 8.26 1.22 -18.68
C TYR A 128 7.12 1.21 -17.64
N ASP A 129 5.86 0.98 -18.04
CA ASP A 129 4.72 0.82 -17.11
C ASP A 129 4.64 1.94 -16.05
N HIS A 130 4.87 3.19 -16.45
CA HIS A 130 4.94 4.33 -15.53
C HIS A 130 3.53 4.83 -15.18
N CYS A 131 3.11 4.56 -13.94
CA CYS A 131 1.84 5.05 -13.39
C CYS A 131 1.99 6.34 -12.57
N ASP A 132 3.08 7.09 -12.74
CA ASP A 132 3.42 8.25 -11.91
C ASP A 132 2.35 9.34 -11.92
N ILE A 133 1.55 9.38 -12.99
CA ILE A 133 0.40 10.26 -13.11
C ILE A 133 -0.63 10.08 -11.98
N ILE A 134 -0.71 8.89 -11.36
CA ILE A 134 -1.59 8.62 -10.21
C ILE A 134 -1.32 9.62 -9.07
N SER A 135 -0.06 10.02 -8.87
CA SER A 135 0.32 11.01 -7.85
C SER A 135 -0.28 12.41 -8.08
N LEU A 136 -0.70 12.71 -9.32
CA LEU A 136 -1.30 13.98 -9.71
C LEU A 136 -2.84 13.97 -9.60
N ILE A 137 -3.46 12.79 -9.51
CA ILE A 137 -4.91 12.65 -9.50
C ILE A 137 -5.44 12.98 -8.08
N PRO A 138 -6.41 13.89 -7.91
CA PRO A 138 -6.93 14.29 -6.59
C PRO A 138 -8.21 13.55 -6.18
N TYR A 139 -8.60 12.51 -6.92
CA TYR A 139 -9.90 11.85 -6.76
C TYR A 139 -9.70 10.38 -6.37
N PRO A 140 -10.10 9.96 -5.16
CA PRO A 140 -10.01 8.56 -4.72
C PRO A 140 -10.64 7.56 -5.69
N ASP A 141 -11.81 7.90 -6.25
CA ASP A 141 -12.54 7.04 -7.20
C ASP A 141 -11.75 6.83 -8.50
N VAL A 142 -11.13 7.88 -9.04
CA VAL A 142 -10.30 7.78 -10.24
C VAL A 142 -8.99 7.09 -9.93
N CYS A 143 -8.36 7.37 -8.78
CA CYS A 143 -7.19 6.62 -8.33
C CYS A 143 -7.50 5.12 -8.25
N MET A 144 -8.65 4.72 -7.71
CA MET A 144 -9.05 3.31 -7.61
C MET A 144 -9.16 2.63 -8.98
N GLU A 145 -9.75 3.32 -9.96
CA GLU A 145 -9.81 2.86 -11.35
C GLU A 145 -8.39 2.67 -11.91
N CYS A 146 -7.52 3.66 -11.77
CA CYS A 146 -6.13 3.63 -12.24
C CYS A 146 -5.30 2.51 -11.57
N ILE A 147 -5.48 2.28 -10.27
CA ILE A 147 -4.80 1.19 -9.55
C ILE A 147 -5.25 -0.14 -10.14
N LYS A 148 -6.56 -0.37 -10.27
CA LYS A 148 -7.11 -1.63 -10.82
C LYS A 148 -6.61 -1.92 -12.23
N GLU A 149 -6.52 -0.91 -13.08
CA GLU A 149 -5.98 -1.05 -14.43
C GLU A 149 -4.45 -1.22 -14.43
N GLY A 150 -3.74 -0.49 -13.58
CA GLY A 150 -2.27 -0.56 -13.48
C GLY A 150 -1.74 -1.88 -12.91
N MET A 151 -2.58 -2.62 -12.15
CA MET A 151 -2.21 -3.92 -11.57
C MET A 151 -1.89 -4.99 -12.61
N ASP A 152 -2.35 -4.84 -13.85
CA ASP A 152 -1.96 -5.74 -14.95
C ASP A 152 -0.47 -5.63 -15.32
N ARG A 153 0.18 -4.54 -14.89
CA ARG A 153 1.54 -4.16 -15.30
C ARG A 153 2.51 -4.02 -14.12
N ARG A 154 2.01 -3.64 -12.94
CA ARG A 154 2.82 -3.28 -11.77
C ARG A 154 2.34 -3.97 -10.50
N ASP A 155 3.27 -4.15 -9.57
CA ASP A 155 2.95 -4.65 -8.23
C ASP A 155 2.09 -3.63 -7.46
N VAL A 156 1.09 -4.14 -6.73
CA VAL A 156 0.15 -3.29 -5.99
C VAL A 156 0.83 -2.41 -4.94
N MET A 157 1.96 -2.84 -4.35
CA MET A 157 2.73 -2.00 -3.45
C MET A 157 3.38 -0.82 -4.16
N GLU A 158 3.89 -1.03 -5.38
CA GLU A 158 4.48 0.05 -6.16
C GLU A 158 3.41 1.08 -6.52
N LEU A 159 2.24 0.62 -6.94
CA LEU A 159 1.09 1.47 -7.22
C LEU A 159 0.59 2.21 -5.97
N ALA A 160 0.54 1.54 -4.81
CA ALA A 160 0.18 2.15 -3.54
C ALA A 160 1.14 3.27 -3.14
N SER A 161 2.43 3.16 -3.47
CA SER A 161 3.44 4.17 -3.17
C SER A 161 3.28 5.47 -3.96
N LEU A 162 2.54 5.44 -5.08
CA LEU A 162 2.26 6.60 -5.92
C LEU A 162 1.04 7.40 -5.44
N LEU A 163 0.20 6.81 -4.58
CA LEU A 163 -0.99 7.46 -4.07
C LEU A 163 -0.61 8.57 -3.08
N ARG A 164 -1.27 9.70 -3.22
CA ARG A 164 -1.23 10.74 -2.18
C ARG A 164 -2.06 10.30 -0.98
N PRO A 165 -1.60 10.53 0.26
CA PRO A 165 -2.34 10.13 1.46
C PRO A 165 -3.80 10.62 1.49
N GLU A 166 -4.07 11.81 0.95
CA GLU A 166 -5.41 12.42 0.90
C GLU A 166 -6.37 11.71 -0.08
N THR A 167 -5.82 10.90 -0.99
CA THR A 167 -6.60 10.13 -1.98
C THR A 167 -6.87 8.69 -1.54
N ILE A 168 -6.30 8.27 -0.40
CA ILE A 168 -6.54 6.96 0.18
C ILE A 168 -7.71 7.08 1.13
N ASP A 169 -8.88 6.64 0.70
CA ASP A 169 -10.05 6.45 1.55
C ASP A 169 -10.10 5.02 2.12
N ARG A 170 -11.18 4.71 2.84
CA ARG A 170 -11.34 3.40 3.48
C ARG A 170 -11.41 2.26 2.45
N ASP A 171 -12.15 2.45 1.36
CA ASP A 171 -12.34 1.42 0.33
C ASP A 171 -11.03 1.16 -0.41
N MET A 172 -10.25 2.20 -0.70
CA MET A 172 -8.88 2.09 -1.21
C MET A 172 -7.97 1.33 -0.26
N ALA A 173 -7.96 1.67 1.03
CA ALA A 173 -7.14 1.00 2.02
C ALA A 173 -7.47 -0.50 2.10
N GLU A 174 -8.76 -0.86 2.15
CA GLU A 174 -9.20 -2.26 2.17
C GLU A 174 -8.85 -3.01 0.87
N PHE A 175 -9.01 -2.36 -0.28
CA PHE A 175 -8.62 -2.92 -1.57
C PHE A 175 -7.12 -3.25 -1.60
N LEU A 176 -6.27 -2.26 -1.32
CA LEU A 176 -4.81 -2.43 -1.36
C LEU A 176 -4.33 -3.54 -0.41
N VAL A 177 -4.81 -3.51 0.83
CA VAL A 177 -4.45 -4.50 1.87
C VAL A 177 -4.93 -5.91 1.52
N SER A 178 -6.06 -6.03 0.82
CA SER A 178 -6.59 -7.34 0.39
C SER A 178 -5.75 -8.01 -0.69
N HIS A 179 -5.02 -7.21 -1.50
CA HIS A 179 -4.13 -7.74 -2.54
C HIS A 179 -2.72 -7.98 -2.01
N ASP A 180 -2.20 -7.07 -1.17
CA ASP A 180 -0.99 -7.28 -0.41
C ASP A 180 -1.09 -6.57 0.95
N GLY A 181 -1.04 -7.35 2.03
CA GLY A 181 -1.10 -6.82 3.39
C GLY A 181 0.02 -5.82 3.71
N ARG A 182 1.15 -5.86 3.00
CA ARG A 182 2.24 -4.89 3.15
C ARG A 182 1.83 -3.48 2.70
N CYS A 183 0.80 -3.34 1.87
CA CYS A 183 0.23 -2.03 1.50
C CYS A 183 -0.31 -1.25 2.70
N LEU A 184 -0.58 -1.90 3.84
CA LEU A 184 -0.90 -1.20 5.09
C LEU A 184 0.15 -0.14 5.44
N ALA A 185 1.40 -0.32 5.02
CA ALA A 185 2.47 0.64 5.26
C ALA A 185 2.25 2.01 4.58
N TYR A 186 1.41 2.07 3.54
CA TYR A 186 1.03 3.30 2.82
C TYR A 186 -0.32 3.86 3.27
N VAL A 187 -1.08 3.13 4.09
CA VAL A 187 -2.40 3.57 4.57
C VAL A 187 -2.24 4.66 5.62
N PRO A 188 -2.92 5.82 5.46
CA PRO A 188 -2.91 6.90 6.45
C PRO A 188 -3.28 6.41 7.86
N VAL A 189 -2.59 6.93 8.87
CA VAL A 189 -2.74 6.46 10.28
C VAL A 189 -4.19 6.51 10.79
N HIS A 190 -4.99 7.48 10.35
CA HIS A 190 -6.38 7.64 10.77
C HIS A 190 -7.34 6.59 10.16
N LEU A 191 -6.90 5.85 9.14
CA LEU A 191 -7.63 4.74 8.53
C LEU A 191 -7.16 3.37 9.04
N GLN A 192 -6.07 3.32 9.80
CA GLN A 192 -5.58 2.08 10.39
C GLN A 192 -6.42 1.72 11.62
N ASP A 193 -6.99 0.53 11.59
CA ASP A 193 -7.73 -0.05 12.71
C ASP A 193 -7.41 -1.55 12.86
N GLU A 194 -7.94 -2.16 13.93
CA GLU A 194 -7.73 -3.58 14.19
C GLU A 194 -8.21 -4.45 13.02
N ALA A 195 -9.35 -4.12 12.40
CA ALA A 195 -9.91 -4.91 11.31
C ALA A 195 -8.97 -4.94 10.09
N LEU A 196 -8.43 -3.79 9.70
CA LEU A 196 -7.52 -3.66 8.57
C LEU A 196 -6.16 -4.33 8.86
N VAL A 197 -5.64 -4.21 10.08
CA VAL A 197 -4.43 -4.92 10.50
C VAL A 197 -4.62 -6.43 10.45
N MET A 198 -5.75 -6.93 10.97
CA MET A 198 -6.08 -8.36 10.94
C MET A 198 -6.20 -8.88 9.50
N LYS A 199 -6.80 -8.09 8.60
CA LYS A 199 -6.83 -8.40 7.16
C LYS A 199 -5.40 -8.45 6.60
N ALA A 200 -4.58 -7.43 6.86
CA ALA A 200 -3.23 -7.34 6.34
C ALA A 200 -2.34 -8.53 6.76
N VAL A 201 -2.33 -8.87 8.05
CA VAL A 201 -1.53 -10.00 8.55
C VAL A 201 -2.05 -11.34 8.04
N SER A 202 -3.36 -11.47 7.75
CA SER A 202 -3.89 -12.70 7.15
C SER A 202 -3.42 -12.92 5.71
N VAL A 203 -3.10 -11.83 5.00
CA VAL A 203 -2.61 -11.85 3.59
C VAL A 203 -1.09 -12.03 3.56
N SER A 204 -0.33 -11.22 4.31
CA SER A 204 1.14 -11.11 4.17
C SER A 204 1.92 -11.48 5.45
N GLY A 205 1.25 -12.05 6.46
CA GLY A 205 1.85 -12.49 7.70
C GLY A 205 2.40 -11.36 8.58
N ASN A 206 3.30 -11.70 9.50
CA ASN A 206 3.87 -10.75 10.46
C ASN A 206 4.88 -9.77 9.83
N SER A 207 5.20 -9.91 8.53
CA SER A 207 6.01 -8.92 7.81
C SER A 207 5.36 -7.53 7.84
N VAL A 208 4.02 -7.49 7.83
CA VAL A 208 3.22 -6.27 7.93
C VAL A 208 3.51 -5.50 9.22
N LEU A 209 3.66 -6.21 10.35
CA LEU A 209 3.82 -5.56 11.66
C LEU A 209 5.25 -5.02 11.88
N ALA A 210 6.18 -5.29 10.96
CA ALA A 210 7.55 -4.76 11.00
C ALA A 210 7.64 -3.30 10.52
N TYR A 211 6.65 -2.82 9.77
CA TYR A 211 6.65 -1.44 9.28
C TYR A 211 6.43 -0.43 10.42
N ARG A 212 7.20 0.66 10.38
CA ARG A 212 7.10 1.76 11.37
C ARG A 212 5.87 2.63 11.18
N THR A 213 5.30 2.61 9.98
CA THR A 213 4.06 3.34 9.64
C THR A 213 2.81 2.65 10.19
N VAL A 214 2.91 1.38 10.60
CA VAL A 214 1.82 0.67 11.29
C VAL A 214 1.83 1.07 12.76
N LEU A 215 0.68 1.55 13.25
CA LEU A 215 0.51 2.02 14.63
C LEU A 215 0.88 0.93 15.65
N ASP A 216 1.72 1.28 16.61
CA ASP A 216 2.28 0.33 17.58
C ASP A 216 1.21 -0.25 18.52
N GLU A 217 0.15 0.50 18.81
CA GLU A 217 -1.03 0.04 19.58
C GLU A 217 -1.84 -1.04 18.86
N LEU A 218 -1.76 -1.11 17.53
CA LEU A 218 -2.43 -2.15 16.74
C LEU A 218 -1.58 -3.42 16.58
N LYS A 219 -0.29 -3.38 16.97
CA LYS A 219 0.62 -4.56 16.98
C LYS A 219 0.36 -5.43 18.20
N THR A 220 -0.87 -5.91 18.31
CA THR A 220 -1.36 -6.70 19.44
C THR A 220 -0.90 -8.15 19.37
N GLU A 221 -0.95 -8.85 20.50
CA GLU A 221 -0.71 -10.30 20.55
C GLU A 221 -1.63 -11.06 19.58
N LYS A 222 -2.89 -10.64 19.49
CA LYS A 222 -3.88 -11.20 18.55
C LYS A 222 -3.43 -11.04 17.09
N ALA A 223 -2.93 -9.87 16.71
CA ALA A 223 -2.41 -9.63 15.36
C ALA A 223 -1.19 -10.51 15.05
N TYR A 224 -0.25 -10.64 16.00
CA TYR A 224 0.92 -11.52 15.83
C TYR A 224 0.54 -12.99 15.68
N ILE A 225 -0.44 -13.47 16.47
CA ILE A 225 -0.97 -14.83 16.37
C ILE A 225 -1.64 -15.03 15.01
N ALA A 226 -2.46 -14.08 14.56
CA ALA A 226 -3.13 -14.17 13.26
C ALA A 226 -2.14 -14.23 12.10
N GLY A 227 -1.07 -13.43 12.13
CA GLY A 227 -0.03 -13.44 11.11
C GLY A 227 0.75 -14.75 11.01
N LEU A 228 0.66 -15.65 11.99
CA LEU A 228 1.30 -16.97 11.93
C LEU A 228 0.75 -17.84 10.80
N SER A 229 -0.47 -17.61 10.31
CA SER A 229 -1.07 -18.39 9.23
C SER A 229 -0.27 -18.39 7.93
N ALA A 230 0.54 -17.35 7.70
CA ALA A 230 1.38 -17.21 6.51
C ALA A 230 2.57 -18.19 6.45
N GLY A 231 2.89 -18.89 7.55
CA GLY A 231 4.00 -19.85 7.61
C GLY A 231 4.90 -19.67 8.83
N PHE A 232 5.73 -20.68 9.10
CA PHE A 232 6.62 -20.66 10.28
C PHE A 232 7.62 -19.50 10.28
N GLN A 233 8.03 -19.02 9.09
CA GLN A 233 8.90 -17.84 8.94
C GLN A 233 8.25 -16.58 9.53
N SER A 234 6.91 -16.50 9.52
CA SER A 234 6.16 -15.41 10.12
C SER A 234 6.39 -15.28 11.63
N PHE A 235 6.61 -16.40 12.34
CA PHE A 235 7.00 -16.34 13.76
C PHE A 235 8.36 -15.66 13.95
N LEU A 236 9.30 -15.87 13.03
CA LEU A 236 10.65 -15.31 13.14
C LEU A 236 10.66 -13.79 12.96
N LEU A 237 9.62 -13.23 12.33
CA LEU A 237 9.39 -11.79 12.19
C LEU A 237 8.77 -11.15 13.44
N VAL A 238 8.27 -11.94 14.40
CA VAL A 238 7.83 -11.41 15.70
C VAL A 238 9.06 -10.91 16.47
N PRO A 239 9.09 -9.63 16.89
CA PRO A 239 10.18 -9.09 17.70
C PRO A 239 10.42 -9.92 18.96
N LYS A 240 11.68 -10.13 19.35
CA LYS A 240 12.03 -11.05 20.45
C LYS A 240 11.36 -10.66 21.77
N ASP A 241 11.25 -9.37 22.05
CA ASP A 241 10.59 -8.77 23.21
C ASP A 241 9.06 -8.90 23.17
N ARG A 242 8.47 -9.14 21.99
CA ARG A 242 7.04 -9.35 21.78
C ARG A 242 6.64 -10.83 21.73
N ARG A 243 7.59 -11.77 21.82
CA ARG A 243 7.30 -13.23 21.81
C ARG A 243 6.75 -13.68 23.16
N THR A 244 5.46 -13.46 23.37
CA THR A 244 4.75 -13.90 24.57
C THR A 244 4.60 -15.43 24.62
N PRO A 245 4.30 -16.02 25.80
CA PRO A 245 3.96 -17.43 25.90
C PRO A 245 2.82 -17.87 24.98
N ASP A 246 1.82 -17.02 24.78
CA ASP A 246 0.67 -17.28 23.92
C ASP A 246 1.06 -17.34 22.43
N ILE A 247 1.85 -16.37 21.94
CA ILE A 247 2.36 -16.40 20.56
C ILE A 247 3.25 -17.63 20.34
N CYS A 248 4.14 -17.93 21.29
CA CYS A 248 5.01 -19.10 21.20
C CYS A 248 4.20 -20.40 21.19
N LEU A 249 3.16 -20.51 22.01
CA LEU A 249 2.29 -21.68 22.03
C LEU A 249 1.53 -21.83 20.71
N ALA A 250 0.91 -20.76 20.22
CA ALA A 250 0.21 -20.77 18.94
C ALA A 250 1.14 -21.22 17.81
N ALA A 251 2.36 -20.70 17.78
CA ALA A 251 3.37 -21.10 16.81
C ALA A 251 3.79 -22.58 16.94
N GLU A 252 3.96 -23.12 18.16
CA GLU A 252 4.27 -24.55 18.36
C GLU A 252 3.12 -25.46 17.92
N LYS A 253 1.86 -25.04 18.11
CA LYS A 253 0.70 -25.82 17.65
C LYS A 253 0.58 -25.85 16.13
N MET A 254 0.88 -24.74 15.46
CA MET A 254 0.88 -24.67 14.00
C MET A 254 2.11 -25.35 13.38
N TYR A 255 3.26 -25.24 14.06
CA TYR A 255 4.56 -25.70 13.57
C TYR A 255 5.32 -26.49 14.67
N PRO A 256 4.99 -27.77 14.90
CA PRO A 256 5.51 -28.57 16.01
C PRO A 256 7.04 -28.69 16.07
N ASP A 257 7.71 -28.60 14.93
CA ASP A 257 9.18 -28.69 14.82
C ASP A 257 9.91 -27.34 14.98
N LEU A 258 9.17 -26.21 15.05
CA LEU A 258 9.74 -24.87 15.01
C LEU A 258 10.84 -24.69 16.06
N PHE A 259 10.55 -24.96 17.33
CA PHE A 259 11.50 -24.77 18.42
C PHE A 259 12.52 -25.89 18.57
N ARG A 260 12.31 -27.03 17.87
CA ARG A 260 13.33 -28.07 17.73
C ARG A 260 14.40 -27.65 16.73
N ILE A 261 13.99 -27.04 15.61
CA ILE A 261 14.88 -26.57 14.55
C ILE A 261 15.50 -25.22 14.91
N ARG A 262 14.74 -24.32 15.56
CA ARG A 262 15.13 -22.96 15.95
C ARG A 262 14.97 -22.75 17.46
N PRO A 263 15.78 -23.43 18.29
CA PRO A 263 15.72 -23.27 19.75
C PRO A 263 16.06 -21.85 20.20
N ASP A 264 16.89 -21.12 19.42
CA ASP A 264 17.25 -19.72 19.64
C ASP A 264 16.06 -18.76 19.51
N ALA A 265 14.97 -19.21 18.88
CA ALA A 265 13.79 -18.40 18.66
C ALA A 265 12.81 -18.39 19.84
N LEU A 266 12.95 -19.34 20.79
CA LEU A 266 12.12 -19.42 21.99
C LEU A 266 12.75 -18.61 23.14
N PRO A 267 12.09 -17.55 23.66
CA PRO A 267 12.62 -16.79 24.79
C PRO A 267 12.78 -17.64 26.06
N GLU A 268 13.83 -17.37 26.85
CA GLU A 268 14.14 -18.16 28.04
C GLU A 268 13.02 -18.13 29.09
N ASN A 269 12.41 -16.97 29.30
CA ASN A 269 11.26 -16.80 30.19
C ASN A 269 10.03 -17.60 29.73
N VAL A 270 9.90 -17.88 28.43
CA VAL A 270 8.84 -18.74 27.89
C VAL A 270 9.21 -20.21 28.07
N ARG A 271 10.45 -20.58 27.75
CA ARG A 271 10.96 -21.96 27.83
C ARG A 271 10.99 -22.52 29.25
N ASP A 272 11.44 -21.71 30.21
CA ASP A 272 11.78 -22.15 31.56
C ASP A 272 10.78 -21.62 32.62
N GLY A 273 9.92 -20.67 32.24
CA GLY A 273 8.93 -20.08 33.12
C GLY A 273 7.68 -20.94 33.34
N ARG A 274 6.91 -20.60 34.39
CA ARG A 274 5.57 -21.17 34.63
C ARG A 274 4.51 -20.40 33.84
N ASN A 275 4.24 -20.83 32.63
CA ASN A 275 3.35 -20.14 31.68
C ASN A 275 2.52 -21.15 30.87
N ILE A 276 1.66 -20.65 29.96
CA ILE A 276 0.79 -21.49 29.12
C ILE A 276 1.58 -22.46 28.21
N PHE A 277 2.76 -22.04 27.76
CA PHE A 277 3.62 -22.82 26.87
C PHE A 277 4.20 -24.05 27.60
N THR A 278 4.83 -23.86 28.76
CA THR A 278 5.35 -24.96 29.57
C THR A 278 4.25 -25.84 30.13
N PHE A 279 3.11 -25.24 30.50
CA PHE A 279 1.90 -25.97 30.87
C PHE A 279 1.46 -26.93 29.76
N SER A 280 1.42 -26.47 28.50
CA SER A 280 1.02 -27.30 27.36
C SER A 280 1.87 -28.57 27.26
N ARG A 281 3.19 -28.43 27.32
CA ARG A 281 4.12 -29.56 27.25
C ARG A 281 3.95 -30.53 28.42
N ILE A 282 3.70 -30.02 29.63
CA ILE A 282 3.43 -30.87 30.82
C ILE A 282 2.12 -31.63 30.62
N LEU A 283 1.06 -30.94 30.20
CA LEU A 283 -0.26 -31.54 29.99
C LEU A 283 -0.19 -32.65 28.93
N GLU A 284 0.39 -32.37 27.76
CA GLU A 284 0.53 -33.36 26.69
C GLU A 284 1.39 -34.55 27.10
N LYS A 285 2.46 -34.33 27.88
CA LYS A 285 3.28 -35.42 28.41
C LYS A 285 2.53 -36.25 29.45
N ALA A 286 1.73 -35.61 30.30
CA ALA A 286 0.96 -36.28 31.34
C ALA A 286 -0.18 -37.13 30.76
N THR A 287 -0.83 -36.65 29.69
CA THR A 287 -1.96 -37.34 29.07
C THR A 287 -1.54 -38.28 27.94
N GLY A 288 -0.40 -38.00 27.29
CA GLY A 288 0.02 -38.66 26.07
C GLY A 288 -0.75 -38.19 24.82
N ASN A 289 -1.59 -37.15 24.95
CA ASN A 289 -2.41 -36.62 23.87
C ASN A 289 -1.88 -35.26 23.41
N LYS A 290 -2.19 -34.88 22.17
CA LYS A 290 -1.98 -33.54 21.63
C LYS A 290 -3.27 -32.72 21.74
N TYR A 291 -3.11 -31.43 21.94
CA TYR A 291 -4.22 -30.49 22.05
C TYR A 291 -3.96 -29.27 21.15
N ASP A 292 -5.03 -28.71 20.59
CA ASP A 292 -4.95 -27.42 19.90
C ASP A 292 -4.74 -26.26 20.89
N TYR A 293 -4.49 -25.07 20.34
CA TYR A 293 -4.22 -23.87 21.14
C TYR A 293 -5.38 -23.54 22.09
N GLU A 294 -6.62 -23.64 21.61
CA GLU A 294 -7.81 -23.24 22.36
C GLU A 294 -8.10 -24.21 23.52
N ALA A 295 -7.94 -25.52 23.32
CA ALA A 295 -8.05 -26.53 24.37
C ALA A 295 -6.99 -26.33 25.46
N ILE A 296 -5.75 -26.00 25.09
CA ILE A 296 -4.69 -25.68 26.05
C ILE A 296 -5.03 -24.42 26.83
N LYS A 297 -5.48 -23.35 26.15
CA LYS A 297 -5.84 -22.08 26.78
C LYS A 297 -6.96 -22.26 27.80
N ASN A 298 -8.03 -22.94 27.40
CA ASN A 298 -9.14 -23.27 28.28
C ASN A 298 -8.69 -24.09 29.51
N ALA A 299 -7.84 -25.11 29.31
CA ALA A 299 -7.32 -25.90 30.42
C ALA A 299 -6.40 -25.09 31.35
N TYR A 300 -5.58 -24.18 30.81
CA TYR A 300 -4.68 -23.31 31.57
C TYR A 300 -5.44 -22.25 32.38
N GLU A 301 -6.58 -21.78 31.88
CA GLU A 301 -7.55 -20.94 32.61
C GLU A 301 -8.32 -21.72 33.70
N GLY A 302 -8.04 -23.02 33.85
CA GLY A 302 -8.65 -23.85 34.87
C GLY A 302 -10.03 -24.36 34.49
N ARG A 303 -10.40 -24.40 33.20
CA ARG A 303 -11.59 -25.13 32.76
C ARG A 303 -11.35 -26.64 32.89
N PRO A 304 -12.35 -27.43 33.34
CA PRO A 304 -12.19 -28.87 33.47
C PRO A 304 -11.90 -29.55 32.12
N LEU A 305 -10.95 -30.48 32.11
CA LEU A 305 -10.59 -31.27 30.94
C LEU A 305 -10.74 -32.77 31.26
N ALA A 306 -11.62 -33.45 30.52
CA ALA A 306 -11.75 -34.90 30.62
C ALA A 306 -10.59 -35.60 29.90
N VAL A 307 -9.95 -36.55 30.57
CA VAL A 307 -8.82 -37.32 30.02
C VAL A 307 -8.95 -38.79 30.37
N SER A 308 -8.74 -39.66 29.38
CA SER A 308 -8.74 -41.12 29.57
C SER A 308 -7.58 -41.60 30.42
N ARG A 309 -6.46 -40.86 30.40
CA ARG A 309 -5.24 -41.18 31.15
C ARG A 309 -4.53 -39.90 31.58
N PHE A 310 -4.02 -39.89 32.81
CA PHE A 310 -3.16 -38.83 33.33
C PHE A 310 -2.06 -39.40 34.22
N LEU A 311 -0.80 -39.09 33.91
CA LEU A 311 0.35 -39.46 34.71
C LEU A 311 0.58 -38.43 35.82
N ALA A 312 0.11 -38.74 37.03
CA ALA A 312 0.35 -37.94 38.22
C ALA A 312 1.62 -38.42 38.96
N PRO A 313 2.21 -37.61 39.87
CA PRO A 313 3.32 -38.03 40.72
C PRO A 313 3.00 -39.30 41.54
N GLU A 314 1.73 -39.44 41.88
CA GLU A 314 1.17 -40.45 42.77
C GLU A 314 0.74 -41.75 42.08
N GLY A 315 0.75 -41.80 40.74
CA GLY A 315 0.26 -42.93 39.97
C GLY A 315 -0.38 -42.51 38.64
N VAL A 316 -0.95 -43.48 37.94
CA VAL A 316 -1.74 -43.21 36.72
C VAL A 316 -3.20 -43.09 37.11
N MET A 317 -3.81 -41.96 36.74
CA MET A 317 -5.25 -41.75 36.86
C MET A 317 -5.91 -42.12 35.53
N LYS A 318 -6.94 -42.97 35.57
CA LYS A 318 -7.75 -43.33 34.41
C LYS A 318 -9.11 -42.65 34.45
N ASP A 319 -9.60 -42.28 33.26
CA ASP A 319 -10.94 -41.71 33.01
C ASP A 319 -11.32 -40.61 34.00
N CYS A 320 -10.44 -39.62 34.14
CA CYS A 320 -10.56 -38.58 35.16
C CYS A 320 -10.79 -37.21 34.54
N THR A 321 -11.32 -36.30 35.34
CA THR A 321 -11.39 -34.87 34.99
C THR A 321 -10.26 -34.14 35.69
N VAL A 322 -9.43 -33.43 34.93
CA VAL A 322 -8.32 -32.63 35.45
C VAL A 322 -8.67 -31.15 35.40
N ARG A 323 -8.22 -30.40 36.42
CA ARG A 323 -8.34 -28.96 36.48
C ARG A 323 -6.99 -28.37 36.88
N TYR A 324 -6.52 -27.35 36.17
CA TYR A 324 -5.30 -26.66 36.54
C TYR A 324 -5.60 -25.54 37.53
N ASP A 325 -4.92 -25.56 38.66
CA ASP A 325 -4.91 -24.48 39.64
C ASP A 325 -3.73 -23.57 39.32
N LYS A 326 -3.97 -22.39 38.75
CA LYS A 326 -2.92 -21.47 38.29
C LYS A 326 -2.15 -20.83 39.46
N GLU A 327 -2.81 -20.61 40.60
CA GLU A 327 -2.21 -19.99 41.79
C GLU A 327 -1.15 -20.92 42.39
N ASN A 328 -1.51 -22.19 42.59
CA ASN A 328 -0.60 -23.19 43.15
C ASN A 328 0.25 -23.88 42.07
N GLY A 329 -0.15 -23.74 40.80
CA GLY A 329 0.32 -24.43 39.59
C GLY A 329 0.46 -25.93 39.77
N ARG A 330 -0.64 -26.55 40.21
CA ARG A 330 -0.81 -27.99 40.36
C ARG A 330 -2.08 -28.43 39.65
N PHE A 331 -2.10 -29.68 39.22
CA PHE A 331 -3.33 -30.29 38.70
C PHE A 331 -4.14 -30.87 39.87
N GLN A 332 -5.44 -30.58 39.83
CA GLN A 332 -6.46 -31.18 40.68
C GLN A 332 -7.22 -32.22 39.85
N TYR A 333 -7.61 -33.33 40.48
CA TYR A 333 -8.23 -34.47 39.80
C TYR A 333 -9.56 -34.82 40.45
N LYS A 334 -10.59 -35.11 39.66
CA LYS A 334 -11.88 -35.63 40.12
C LYS A 334 -12.28 -36.87 39.32
N ASN A 335 -13.03 -37.76 39.97
CA ASN A 335 -13.74 -38.89 39.35
C ASN A 335 -12.87 -39.92 38.61
N GLY A 336 -11.67 -40.26 39.09
CA GLY A 336 -10.76 -41.21 38.41
C GLY A 336 -10.40 -42.45 39.23
N ILE A 337 -10.13 -43.56 38.55
CA ILE A 337 -9.57 -44.79 39.16
C ILE A 337 -8.05 -44.66 39.20
N ARG A 338 -7.46 -44.83 40.39
CA ARG A 338 -6.01 -44.71 40.61
C ARG A 338 -5.33 -46.07 40.47
N GLU A 339 -4.36 -46.16 39.56
CA GLU A 339 -3.42 -47.29 39.49
C GLU A 339 -2.08 -46.87 40.09
N LEU A 340 -1.68 -47.56 41.18
CA LEU A 340 -0.39 -47.33 41.84
C LEU A 340 0.77 -47.74 40.93
N ARG A 341 1.83 -46.92 40.93
CA ARG A 341 3.09 -47.25 40.25
C ARG A 341 3.68 -48.51 40.91
N LYS A 342 3.89 -49.60 40.16
CA LYS A 342 4.75 -50.71 40.63
C LYS A 342 6.15 -50.14 40.92
N PRO A 343 6.81 -50.52 42.03
CA PRO A 343 8.08 -49.94 42.44
C PRO A 343 9.16 -50.35 41.43
N ASN A 344 9.51 -49.46 40.51
CA ASN A 344 10.74 -49.59 39.72
C ASN A 344 11.75 -48.57 40.24
N ASN A 345 12.80 -49.10 40.87
CA ASN A 345 14.00 -48.40 41.29
C ASN A 345 14.60 -47.60 40.13
N ARG A 346 14.37 -46.28 40.09
CA ARG A 346 15.28 -45.25 39.57
C ARG A 346 14.63 -43.88 39.79
N THR A 347 15.05 -43.25 40.87
CA THR A 347 14.70 -41.90 41.31
C THR A 347 15.19 -40.88 40.29
N LEU A 348 14.28 -40.20 39.59
CA LEU A 348 14.56 -38.91 38.94
C LEU A 348 14.09 -37.81 39.89
N LYS A 349 15.03 -37.27 40.67
CA LYS A 349 14.88 -35.99 41.36
C LYS A 349 15.12 -34.86 40.35
N LEU A 350 14.32 -33.80 40.40
CA LEU A 350 14.60 -32.54 39.71
C LEU A 350 15.17 -31.53 40.71
N LYS A 351 16.20 -30.79 40.26
CA LYS A 351 16.59 -29.48 40.76
C LYS A 351 15.66 -28.42 40.17
#